data_AF-A0A2W2AEV0-F1
#
_entry.id   AF-A0A2W2AEV0-F1
#
_cell.length_a   1.000
_cell.length_b   1.000
_cell.length_c   1.000
_cell.angle_alpha   90.00
_cell.angle_beta   90.00
_cell.angle_gamma   90.00
#
_symmetry.space_group_name_H-M   'P 1'
#
loop_
_entity.id
_entity.type
_entity.pdbx_description
1 polymer ?
#
loop_
_entity_poly.entity_id
_entity_poly.type
_entity_poly.pdbx_seq_one_letter_code
_entity_poly.pdbx_strand_id
1 'polypeptide(L)'
;MHLTMKPVLLIAALLISNLIFAQDKIEGIGPFKINRTTTAYVDTLVNDGYKKITVKTADPQSTVRGLKEKAIAELMPDSTKLYNSPHTHRCNGVRTFFIPFMEIAGITIENIYLTFYHDVLVDISTDYSAELKNALMLKYGEVPAQELSSENNCTLPATKADMSLTAKSYYYTWKNEGIKCIASIGYYWDHNCEKQYLSYVNVGVSGITSVIMDCDRAEREKQKKRQDEEKRKKLGEL
;
A
#
# COMPACT_ATOMS: atom_id res chain seq x y z
N MET A 1 53.53 -36.32 22.09
CA MET A 1 53.08 -34.92 22.28
C MET A 1 51.64 -34.84 21.78
N HIS A 2 50.67 -35.17 22.64
CA HIS A 2 49.25 -35.23 22.28
C HIS A 2 48.64 -33.83 22.39
N LEU A 3 48.55 -33.13 21.25
CA LEU A 3 47.81 -31.88 21.14
C LEU A 3 46.31 -32.18 21.25
N THR A 4 45.72 -31.80 22.36
CA THR A 4 44.29 -31.92 22.68
C THR A 4 43.48 -30.97 21.78
N MET A 5 42.90 -31.48 20.67
CA MET A 5 42.08 -30.73 19.70
C MET A 5 40.71 -30.23 20.22
N LYS A 6 40.38 -30.40 21.50
CA LYS A 6 39.05 -30.08 22.06
C LYS A 6 38.69 -28.59 22.18
N PRO A 7 39.60 -27.62 22.43
CA PRO A 7 39.19 -26.23 22.66
C PRO A 7 38.88 -25.46 21.36
N VAL A 8 39.45 -25.85 20.22
CA VAL A 8 39.24 -25.17 18.93
C VAL A 8 37.83 -25.40 18.37
N LEU A 9 37.27 -26.58 18.58
CA LEU A 9 35.92 -26.95 18.15
C LEU A 9 34.83 -26.15 18.88
N LEU A 10 35.07 -25.78 20.13
CA LEU A 10 34.15 -24.99 20.96
C LEU A 10 34.12 -23.52 20.53
N ILE A 11 35.27 -22.95 20.13
CA ILE A 11 35.37 -21.58 19.60
C ILE A 11 34.68 -21.48 18.23
N ALA A 12 34.82 -22.50 17.38
CA ALA A 12 34.12 -22.55 16.09
C ALA A 12 32.59 -22.61 16.27
N ALA A 13 32.08 -23.38 17.24
CA ALA A 13 30.65 -23.46 17.52
C ALA A 13 30.05 -22.12 18.02
N LEU A 14 30.81 -21.37 18.83
CA LEU A 14 30.42 -20.03 19.32
C LEU A 14 30.43 -18.94 18.24
N LEU A 15 31.27 -19.09 17.20
CA LEU A 15 31.29 -18.16 16.07
C LEU A 15 30.13 -18.40 15.08
N ILE A 16 29.63 -19.64 14.99
CA ILE A 16 28.51 -19.99 14.11
C ILE A 16 27.16 -19.54 14.70
N SER A 17 27.03 -19.50 16.04
CA SER A 17 25.78 -19.10 16.69
C SER A 17 25.38 -17.63 16.49
N ASN A 18 26.31 -16.75 16.09
CA ASN A 18 26.01 -15.34 15.81
C ASN A 18 25.59 -15.05 14.37
N LEU A 19 25.62 -16.05 13.48
CA LEU A 19 25.28 -15.89 12.06
C LEU A 19 23.80 -16.19 11.75
N ILE A 20 23.00 -16.55 12.75
CA ILE A 20 21.59 -16.88 12.59
C ILE A 20 20.71 -15.83 13.28
N PHE A 21 20.95 -14.56 13.00
CA PHE A 21 19.85 -13.59 13.02
C PHE A 21 19.06 -13.78 11.74
N ALA A 22 18.27 -14.86 11.69
CA ALA A 22 17.30 -15.03 10.61
C ALA A 22 16.26 -13.92 10.77
N GLN A 23 16.39 -12.86 9.97
CA GLN A 23 15.35 -11.85 9.84
C GLN A 23 14.05 -12.56 9.45
N ASP A 24 12.97 -12.28 10.17
CA ASP A 24 11.68 -12.85 9.81
C ASP A 24 11.34 -12.43 8.38
N LYS A 25 10.80 -13.39 7.63
CA LYS A 25 10.29 -13.13 6.28
C LYS A 25 9.11 -12.16 6.36
N ILE A 26 9.08 -11.18 5.46
CA ILE A 26 7.92 -10.30 5.32
C ILE A 26 6.76 -11.16 4.84
N GLU A 27 5.67 -11.10 5.58
CA GLU A 27 4.47 -11.88 5.31
C GLU A 27 3.20 -11.03 5.35
N GLY A 28 3.25 -9.78 5.83
CA GLY A 28 2.09 -8.89 5.96
C GLY A 28 2.06 -8.09 7.27
N ILE A 29 0.88 -7.64 7.69
CA ILE A 29 0.65 -6.82 8.88
C ILE A 29 -0.43 -7.47 9.74
N GLY A 30 -0.11 -7.79 11.00
CA GLY A 30 -1.05 -8.41 11.94
C GLY A 30 -1.65 -9.70 11.38
N PRO A 31 -2.99 -9.85 11.34
CA PRO A 31 -3.66 -11.03 10.80
C PRO A 31 -3.68 -11.08 9.27
N PHE A 32 -3.38 -9.96 8.60
CA PHE A 32 -3.39 -9.87 7.14
C PHE A 32 -2.06 -10.34 6.59
N LYS A 33 -2.07 -11.48 5.91
CA LYS A 33 -0.90 -12.15 5.34
C LYS A 33 -0.97 -12.19 3.82
N ILE A 34 0.04 -11.63 3.18
CA ILE A 34 0.25 -11.67 1.73
C ILE A 34 0.32 -13.12 1.26
N ASN A 35 -0.35 -13.41 0.14
CA ASN A 35 -0.46 -14.75 -0.46
C ASN A 35 -1.14 -15.82 0.42
N ARG A 36 -1.80 -15.44 1.54
CA ARG A 36 -2.45 -16.38 2.45
C ARG A 36 -3.85 -15.96 2.88
N THR A 37 -4.05 -14.69 3.22
CA THR A 37 -5.37 -14.19 3.63
C THR A 37 -6.30 -14.14 2.43
N THR A 38 -7.54 -14.61 2.61
CA THR A 38 -8.59 -14.58 1.58
C THR A 38 -9.71 -13.61 1.92
N THR A 39 -10.62 -13.33 0.98
CA THR A 39 -11.73 -12.42 1.25
C THR A 39 -12.70 -12.97 2.31
N ALA A 40 -12.73 -14.29 2.49
CA ALA A 40 -13.47 -14.92 3.58
C ALA A 40 -13.00 -14.46 4.96
N TYR A 41 -11.71 -14.14 5.14
CA TYR A 41 -11.23 -13.57 6.41
C TYR A 41 -11.84 -12.18 6.67
N VAL A 42 -11.98 -11.35 5.63
CA VAL A 42 -12.64 -10.03 5.75
C VAL A 42 -14.09 -10.19 6.21
N ASP A 43 -14.79 -11.24 5.77
CA ASP A 43 -16.15 -11.52 6.20
C ASP A 43 -16.21 -11.90 7.69
N THR A 44 -15.16 -12.52 8.25
CA THR A 44 -15.12 -12.83 9.69
C THR A 44 -15.06 -11.59 10.58
N LEU A 45 -14.49 -10.48 10.09
CA LEU A 45 -14.43 -9.22 10.84
C LEU A 45 -15.83 -8.64 11.13
N VAL A 46 -16.86 -9.04 10.38
CA VAL A 46 -18.26 -8.67 10.70
C VAL A 46 -18.67 -9.22 12.07
N ASN A 47 -18.21 -10.42 12.42
CA ASN A 47 -18.46 -11.03 13.73
C ASN A 47 -17.72 -10.28 14.85
N ASP A 48 -16.64 -9.56 14.53
CA ASP A 48 -15.89 -8.71 15.45
C ASP A 48 -16.49 -7.29 15.58
N GLY A 49 -17.72 -7.10 15.07
CA GLY A 49 -18.49 -5.87 15.17
C GLY A 49 -18.22 -4.85 14.07
N TYR A 50 -17.52 -5.23 12.99
CA TYR A 50 -17.35 -4.34 11.85
C TYR A 50 -18.60 -4.31 10.96
N LYS A 51 -19.06 -3.11 10.61
CA LYS A 51 -20.15 -2.92 9.65
C LYS A 51 -19.63 -2.97 8.22
N LYS A 52 -20.06 -3.97 7.44
CA LYS A 52 -19.71 -4.07 6.02
C LYS A 52 -20.61 -3.18 5.15
N ILE A 53 -20.00 -2.39 4.27
CA ILE A 53 -20.68 -1.54 3.28
C ILE A 53 -20.00 -1.66 1.91
N THR A 54 -20.71 -1.31 0.85
CA THR A 54 -20.15 -1.23 -0.50
C THR A 54 -20.15 0.22 -0.96
N VAL A 55 -19.01 0.70 -1.47
CA VAL A 55 -18.81 2.08 -1.88
C VAL A 55 -18.40 2.11 -3.35
N LYS A 56 -19.26 2.67 -4.21
CA LYS A 56 -18.92 2.98 -5.60
C LYS A 56 -18.36 4.39 -5.67
N THR A 57 -17.11 4.54 -6.06
CA THR A 57 -16.46 5.86 -6.10
C THR A 57 -15.27 5.89 -7.04
N ALA A 58 -14.99 7.07 -7.58
CA ALA A 58 -13.73 7.37 -8.27
C ALA A 58 -12.65 7.89 -7.30
N ASP A 59 -13.07 8.36 -6.13
CA ASP A 59 -12.22 8.92 -5.08
C ASP A 59 -12.62 8.34 -3.70
N PRO A 60 -12.11 7.14 -3.38
CA PRO A 60 -12.27 6.52 -2.08
C PRO A 60 -11.78 7.42 -0.95
N GLN A 61 -10.68 8.13 -1.14
CA GLN A 61 -10.08 8.89 -0.05
C GLN A 61 -11.04 9.95 0.47
N SER A 62 -11.73 10.70 -0.38
CA SER A 62 -12.76 11.63 0.09
C SER A 62 -14.02 10.92 0.60
N THR A 63 -14.39 9.80 0.00
CA THR A 63 -15.66 9.09 0.30
C THR A 63 -15.61 8.33 1.63
N VAL A 64 -14.49 7.69 1.94
CA VAL A 64 -14.36 6.81 3.12
C VAL A 64 -13.64 7.44 4.31
N ARG A 65 -12.96 8.60 4.14
CA ARG A 65 -12.29 9.32 5.23
C ARG A 65 -13.23 9.76 6.35
N GLY A 66 -14.53 9.85 6.09
CA GLY A 66 -15.55 10.14 7.10
C GLY A 66 -15.93 8.94 7.98
N LEU A 67 -15.52 7.72 7.63
CA LEU A 67 -15.83 6.52 8.41
C LEU A 67 -15.00 6.53 9.70
N LYS A 68 -15.64 6.85 10.82
CA LYS A 68 -15.02 6.84 12.16
C LYS A 68 -15.40 5.62 12.99
N GLU A 69 -16.29 4.78 12.46
CA GLU A 69 -16.79 3.58 13.14
C GLU A 69 -16.04 2.35 12.64
N LYS A 70 -16.11 1.25 13.38
CA LYS A 70 -15.64 -0.06 12.91
C LYS A 70 -16.42 -0.47 11.67
N ALA A 71 -15.86 -0.22 10.51
CA ALA A 71 -16.49 -0.49 9.22
C ALA A 71 -15.51 -1.16 8.25
N ILE A 72 -16.08 -1.88 7.28
CA ILE A 72 -15.35 -2.44 6.14
C ILE A 72 -16.06 -1.95 4.89
N ALA A 73 -15.39 -1.12 4.10
CA ALA A 73 -15.92 -0.63 2.84
C ALA A 73 -15.30 -1.43 1.68
N GLU A 74 -16.11 -2.21 0.96
CA GLU A 74 -15.69 -2.76 -0.33
C GLU A 74 -15.73 -1.65 -1.37
N LEU A 75 -14.56 -1.33 -1.94
CA LEU A 75 -14.38 -0.24 -2.89
C LEU A 75 -14.60 -0.76 -4.31
N MET A 76 -15.57 -0.18 -4.99
CA MET A 76 -15.88 -0.47 -6.39
C MET A 76 -15.62 0.76 -7.26
N PRO A 77 -15.02 0.59 -8.45
CA PRO A 77 -14.82 1.71 -9.36
C PRO A 77 -16.15 2.27 -9.85
N ASP A 78 -16.24 3.61 -9.93
CA ASP A 78 -17.37 4.27 -10.59
C ASP A 78 -17.25 4.10 -12.12
N SER A 79 -18.18 3.38 -12.73
CA SER A 79 -18.23 3.14 -14.18
C SER A 79 -18.63 4.37 -14.99
N THR A 80 -19.05 5.46 -14.35
CA THR A 80 -19.38 6.73 -15.02
C THR A 80 -18.15 7.64 -15.15
N LYS A 81 -17.11 7.42 -14.34
CA LYS A 81 -15.86 8.18 -14.36
C LYS A 81 -14.79 7.39 -15.11
N LEU A 82 -13.82 8.11 -15.69
CA LEU A 82 -12.63 7.51 -16.32
C LEU A 82 -11.45 7.45 -15.35
N TYR A 83 -11.35 8.43 -14.46
CA TYR A 83 -10.36 8.45 -13.39
C TYR A 83 -10.78 7.51 -12.26
N ASN A 84 -9.79 6.80 -11.70
CA ASN A 84 -9.91 6.00 -10.49
C ASN A 84 -8.74 6.33 -9.56
N SER A 85 -9.02 6.28 -8.27
CA SER A 85 -8.00 6.20 -7.23
C SER A 85 -7.14 4.93 -7.37
N PRO A 86 -5.88 4.95 -6.87
CA PRO A 86 -5.02 3.78 -6.80
C PRO A 86 -5.62 2.58 -6.03
N HIS A 87 -6.70 2.79 -5.27
CA HIS A 87 -7.37 1.75 -4.48
C HIS A 87 -8.71 1.26 -5.08
N THR A 88 -9.00 1.64 -6.33
CA THR A 88 -10.18 1.17 -7.06
C THR A 88 -9.78 0.65 -8.43
N HIS A 89 -9.96 -0.66 -8.64
CA HIS A 89 -9.52 -1.33 -9.85
C HIS A 89 -10.71 -1.85 -10.66
N ARG A 90 -10.66 -1.68 -11.98
CA ARG A 90 -11.58 -2.29 -12.96
C ARG A 90 -11.11 -3.68 -13.42
N CYS A 91 -9.91 -4.09 -13.02
CA CYS A 91 -9.38 -5.38 -13.38
C CYS A 91 -10.24 -6.51 -12.80
N ASN A 92 -10.62 -7.46 -13.64
CA ASN A 92 -11.42 -8.59 -13.21
C ASN A 92 -10.68 -9.42 -12.16
N GLY A 93 -11.39 -9.89 -11.14
CA GLY A 93 -10.81 -10.66 -10.05
C GLY A 93 -10.06 -9.82 -9.00
N VAL A 94 -10.02 -8.49 -9.14
CA VAL A 94 -9.48 -7.60 -8.10
C VAL A 94 -10.61 -7.09 -7.21
N ARG A 95 -10.39 -7.14 -5.89
CA ARG A 95 -11.31 -6.58 -4.88
C ARG A 95 -10.48 -5.79 -3.88
N THR A 96 -10.93 -4.59 -3.52
CA THR A 96 -10.25 -3.77 -2.53
C THR A 96 -11.20 -3.46 -1.38
N PHE A 97 -10.73 -3.65 -0.15
CA PHE A 97 -11.46 -3.32 1.06
C PHE A 97 -10.73 -2.22 1.81
N PHE A 98 -11.48 -1.27 2.35
CA PHE A 98 -10.99 -0.23 3.24
C PHE A 98 -11.49 -0.47 4.66
N ILE A 99 -10.59 -0.35 5.63
CA ILE A 99 -10.85 -0.42 7.07
C ILE A 99 -10.27 0.87 7.68
N PRO A 100 -11.09 1.73 8.31
CA PRO A 100 -10.64 3.05 8.76
C PRO A 100 -9.60 2.95 9.87
N PHE A 101 -9.73 1.98 10.77
CA PHE A 101 -8.72 1.69 11.77
C PHE A 101 -8.85 0.24 12.28
N MET A 102 -7.76 -0.31 12.78
CA MET A 102 -7.73 -1.58 13.49
C MET A 102 -6.62 -1.60 14.56
N GLU A 103 -6.90 -2.18 15.72
CA GLU A 103 -5.88 -2.43 16.74
C GLU A 103 -5.14 -3.74 16.45
N ILE A 104 -3.83 -3.66 16.25
CA ILE A 104 -2.96 -4.82 16.01
C ILE A 104 -1.80 -4.75 17.00
N ALA A 105 -1.75 -5.72 17.92
CA ALA A 105 -0.71 -5.79 18.97
C ALA A 105 -0.56 -4.48 19.78
N GLY A 106 -1.68 -3.80 20.04
CA GLY A 106 -1.71 -2.52 20.79
C GLY A 106 -1.29 -1.29 19.98
N ILE A 107 -1.18 -1.42 18.66
CA ILE A 107 -0.93 -0.32 17.73
C ILE A 107 -2.21 -0.08 16.92
N THR A 108 -2.72 1.14 16.95
CA THR A 108 -3.76 1.59 16.04
C THR A 108 -3.18 1.77 14.65
N ILE A 109 -3.67 0.99 13.70
CA ILE A 109 -3.30 1.10 12.29
C ILE A 109 -4.47 1.75 11.55
N GLU A 110 -4.22 2.91 10.92
CA GLU A 110 -5.25 3.75 10.29
C GLU A 110 -5.25 3.66 8.76
N ASN A 111 -6.43 3.82 8.17
CA ASN A 111 -6.66 3.88 6.72
C ASN A 111 -6.10 2.65 5.97
N ILE A 112 -6.49 1.46 6.42
CA ILE A 112 -6.02 0.18 5.88
C ILE A 112 -6.78 -0.16 4.60
N TYR A 113 -6.07 -0.25 3.49
CA TYR A 113 -6.54 -0.79 2.22
C TYR A 113 -5.98 -2.21 2.03
N LEU A 114 -6.85 -3.16 1.76
CA LEU A 114 -6.53 -4.55 1.48
C LEU A 114 -6.92 -4.86 0.04
N THR A 115 -5.95 -5.14 -0.83
CA THR A 115 -6.22 -5.51 -2.22
C THR A 115 -6.02 -7.00 -2.43
N PHE A 116 -7.08 -7.65 -2.89
CA PHE A 116 -7.13 -9.07 -3.22
C PHE A 116 -7.12 -9.26 -4.73
N TYR A 117 -6.38 -10.26 -5.20
CA TYR A 117 -6.38 -10.71 -6.59
C TYR A 117 -6.70 -12.20 -6.63
N HIS A 118 -7.78 -12.56 -7.33
CA HIS A 118 -8.32 -13.93 -7.35
C HIS A 118 -8.48 -14.52 -5.95
N ASP A 119 -9.14 -13.76 -5.07
CA ASP A 119 -9.44 -14.12 -3.67
C ASP A 119 -8.24 -14.18 -2.71
N VAL A 120 -7.02 -13.87 -3.15
CA VAL A 120 -5.83 -13.87 -2.29
C VAL A 120 -5.32 -12.45 -2.06
N LEU A 121 -4.95 -12.12 -0.82
CA LEU A 121 -4.40 -10.81 -0.45
C LEU A 121 -3.01 -10.62 -1.08
N VAL A 122 -2.85 -9.54 -1.86
CA VAL A 122 -1.60 -9.26 -2.58
C VAL A 122 -0.99 -7.91 -2.25
N ASP A 123 -1.75 -7.02 -1.61
CA ASP A 123 -1.29 -5.69 -1.19
C ASP A 123 -2.03 -5.22 0.07
N ILE A 124 -1.28 -4.62 0.98
CA ILE A 124 -1.76 -3.90 2.17
C ILE A 124 -1.18 -2.49 2.07
N SER A 125 -2.02 -1.46 2.13
CA SER A 125 -1.59 -0.06 2.23
C SER A 125 -2.24 0.58 3.45
N THR A 126 -1.51 1.38 4.20
CA THR A 126 -1.99 2.01 5.43
C THR A 126 -1.26 3.32 5.66
N ASP A 127 -1.78 4.17 6.55
CA ASP A 127 -1.04 5.34 6.98
C ASP A 127 0.22 4.94 7.76
N TYR A 128 1.27 5.76 7.63
CA TYR A 128 2.48 5.59 8.41
C TYR A 128 2.28 6.11 9.83
N SER A 129 2.76 5.34 10.81
CA SER A 129 2.98 5.79 12.19
C SER A 129 4.39 5.37 12.65
N ALA A 130 4.94 6.10 13.63
CA ALA A 130 6.25 5.78 14.17
C ALA A 130 6.23 4.41 14.87
N GLU A 131 5.13 4.10 15.55
CA GLU A 131 4.84 2.84 16.22
C GLU A 131 4.83 1.69 15.21
N LEU A 132 4.11 1.83 14.09
CA LEU A 132 4.08 0.80 13.05
C LEU A 132 5.46 0.59 12.43
N LYS A 133 6.19 1.67 12.11
CA LYS A 133 7.56 1.57 11.58
C LYS A 133 8.50 0.87 12.58
N ASN A 134 8.44 1.22 13.86
CA ASN A 134 9.26 0.57 14.90
C ASN A 134 8.90 -0.91 15.06
N ALA A 135 7.61 -1.27 14.99
CA ALA A 135 7.16 -2.66 15.02
C ALA A 135 7.65 -3.45 13.82
N LEU A 136 7.68 -2.84 12.62
CA LEU A 136 8.24 -3.45 11.42
C LEU A 136 9.76 -3.65 11.52
N MET A 137 10.49 -2.67 12.06
CA MET A 137 11.94 -2.78 12.32
C MET A 137 12.25 -3.91 13.30
N LEU A 138 11.47 -4.01 14.39
CA LEU A 138 11.62 -5.08 15.37
C LEU A 138 11.34 -6.46 14.76
N LYS A 139 10.32 -6.56 13.90
CA LYS A 139 9.92 -7.84 13.29
C LYS A 139 10.83 -8.26 12.14
N TYR A 140 11.06 -7.38 11.17
CA TYR A 140 11.75 -7.70 9.91
C TYR A 140 13.21 -7.26 9.87
N GLY A 141 13.71 -6.69 10.97
CA GLY A 141 15.08 -6.19 11.09
C GLY A 141 15.22 -4.70 10.80
N GLU A 142 16.29 -4.11 11.33
CA GLU A 142 16.65 -2.72 11.10
C GLU A 142 17.07 -2.48 9.64
N VAL A 143 16.63 -1.36 9.07
CA VAL A 143 17.01 -0.91 7.73
C VAL A 143 17.33 0.58 7.76
N PRO A 144 18.36 1.04 7.03
CA PRO A 144 18.69 2.46 6.98
C PRO A 144 17.60 3.24 6.23
N ALA A 145 17.36 4.47 6.68
CA ALA A 145 16.52 5.41 5.94
C ALA A 145 17.20 5.80 4.63
N GLN A 146 16.47 5.74 3.52
CA GLN A 146 16.90 6.27 2.24
C GLN A 146 16.23 7.62 2.02
N GLU A 147 17.04 8.68 1.90
CA GLU A 147 16.54 10.00 1.54
C GLU A 147 16.49 10.16 0.02
N LEU A 148 15.35 10.60 -0.49
CA LEU A 148 15.18 11.04 -1.87
C LEU A 148 14.78 12.51 -1.87
N SER A 149 15.49 13.32 -2.66
CA SER A 149 15.13 14.71 -2.93
C SER A 149 14.86 14.88 -4.41
N SER A 150 13.82 15.64 -4.75
CA SER A 150 13.46 15.98 -6.12
C SER A 150 12.97 17.43 -6.19
N GLU A 151 13.17 18.08 -7.33
CA GLU A 151 12.61 19.41 -7.58
C GLU A 151 11.17 19.29 -8.12
N ASN A 152 10.25 20.02 -7.51
CA ASN A 152 8.86 20.16 -7.94
C ASN A 152 8.66 21.56 -8.50
N ASN A 153 8.32 21.64 -9.78
CA ASN A 153 7.91 22.90 -10.40
C ASN A 153 6.42 23.13 -10.15
N CYS A 154 6.07 24.33 -9.68
CA CYS A 154 4.69 24.73 -9.42
C CYS A 154 4.50 26.21 -9.80
N THR A 155 3.25 26.64 -9.97
CA THR A 155 2.93 28.01 -10.37
C THR A 155 2.05 28.65 -9.30
N LEU A 156 2.51 29.77 -8.72
CA LEU A 156 1.75 30.48 -7.70
C LEU A 156 0.41 30.99 -8.28
N PRO A 157 -0.75 30.63 -7.68
CA PRO A 157 -2.04 31.02 -8.23
C PRO A 157 -2.24 32.53 -8.37
N ALA A 158 -1.72 33.30 -7.40
CA ALA A 158 -1.89 34.74 -7.29
C ALA A 158 -1.01 35.56 -8.25
N THR A 159 0.25 35.16 -8.43
CA THR A 159 1.23 35.92 -9.23
C THR A 159 1.50 35.30 -10.60
N LYS A 160 1.08 34.06 -10.83
CA LYS A 160 1.46 33.23 -11.98
C LYS A 160 2.99 33.05 -12.12
N ALA A 161 3.73 33.28 -11.05
CA ALA A 161 5.17 33.03 -11.04
C ALA A 161 5.45 31.54 -10.88
N ASP A 162 6.36 31.02 -11.70
CA ASP A 162 6.85 29.65 -11.58
C ASP A 162 7.93 29.56 -10.49
N MET A 163 7.84 28.51 -9.68
CA MET A 163 8.77 28.22 -8.60
C MET A 163 9.27 26.78 -8.71
N SER A 164 10.57 26.58 -8.43
CA SER A 164 11.15 25.26 -8.19
C SER A 164 11.31 25.08 -6.69
N LEU A 165 10.62 24.11 -6.12
CA LEU A 165 10.65 23.80 -4.71
C LEU A 165 11.12 22.36 -4.49
N THR A 166 12.06 22.16 -3.58
CA THR A 166 12.56 20.83 -3.25
C THR A 166 11.53 20.04 -2.44
N ALA A 167 11.19 18.84 -2.91
CA ALA A 167 10.48 17.80 -2.18
C ALA A 167 11.47 16.83 -1.53
N LYS A 168 11.09 16.24 -0.38
CA LYS A 168 11.91 15.27 0.34
C LYS A 168 11.08 14.09 0.82
N SER A 169 11.60 12.88 0.66
CA SER A 169 11.00 11.65 1.18
C SER A 169 12.04 10.74 1.81
N TYR A 170 11.63 10.04 2.86
CA TYR A 170 12.42 9.06 3.58
C TYR A 170 11.75 7.70 3.46
N TYR A 171 12.50 6.70 2.98
CA TYR A 171 12.01 5.35 2.77
C TYR A 171 12.75 4.35 3.64
N TYR A 172 12.00 3.43 4.22
CA TYR A 172 12.49 2.21 4.85
C TYR A 172 11.96 1.05 4.03
N THR A 173 12.86 0.25 3.46
CA THR A 173 12.46 -0.82 2.53
C THR A 173 12.98 -2.17 2.99
N TRP A 174 12.05 -3.10 3.18
CA TRP A 174 12.33 -4.51 3.41
C TRP A 174 11.90 -5.30 2.16
N LYS A 175 12.65 -6.34 1.81
CA LYS A 175 12.34 -7.22 0.67
C LYS A 175 12.72 -8.67 0.96
N ASN A 176 11.84 -9.59 0.58
CA ASN A 176 12.13 -11.03 0.53
C ASN A 176 11.15 -11.72 -0.43
N GLU A 177 11.61 -12.75 -1.16
CA GLU A 177 10.73 -13.69 -1.87
C GLU A 177 9.60 -13.06 -2.72
N GLY A 178 9.88 -11.91 -3.37
CA GLY A 178 8.91 -11.18 -4.20
C GLY A 178 7.93 -10.27 -3.45
N ILE A 179 7.95 -10.28 -2.12
CA ILE A 179 7.23 -9.34 -1.25
C ILE A 179 8.14 -8.14 -0.94
N LYS A 180 7.56 -6.95 -1.01
CA LYS A 180 8.21 -5.69 -0.66
C LYS A 180 7.38 -4.98 0.40
N CYS A 181 8.02 -4.55 1.48
CA CYS A 181 7.45 -3.63 2.46
C CYS A 181 8.17 -2.29 2.34
N ILE A 182 7.42 -1.20 2.26
CA ILE A 182 7.91 0.18 2.21
C ILE A 182 7.20 0.96 3.31
N ALA A 183 7.95 1.58 4.21
CA ALA A 183 7.45 2.66 5.04
C ALA A 183 8.01 3.98 4.50
N SER A 184 7.15 4.96 4.23
CA SER A 184 7.50 6.21 3.58
C SER A 184 6.91 7.39 4.33
N ILE A 185 7.74 8.39 4.62
CA ILE A 185 7.31 9.69 5.11
C ILE A 185 8.02 10.80 4.33
N GLY A 186 7.32 11.87 3.99
CA GLY A 186 7.89 12.95 3.20
C GLY A 186 6.92 14.10 2.97
N TYR A 187 7.37 15.04 2.16
CA TYR A 187 6.55 16.12 1.65
C TYR A 187 6.91 16.44 0.21
N TYR A 188 5.93 16.96 -0.52
CA TYR A 188 6.08 17.46 -1.88
C TYR A 188 5.25 18.74 -2.05
N TRP A 189 5.38 19.36 -3.22
CA TRP A 189 4.62 20.57 -3.56
C TRP A 189 3.71 20.25 -4.73
N ASP A 190 2.43 20.62 -4.60
CA ASP A 190 1.46 20.46 -5.69
C ASP A 190 1.55 21.60 -6.72
N HIS A 191 0.67 21.56 -7.71
CA HIS A 191 0.64 22.55 -8.79
C HIS A 191 0.36 23.98 -8.33
N ASN A 192 -0.25 24.17 -7.16
CA ASN A 192 -0.55 25.47 -6.54
C ASN A 192 0.56 25.92 -5.58
N CYS A 193 1.70 25.22 -5.55
CA CYS A 193 2.79 25.41 -4.60
C CYS A 193 2.34 25.22 -3.14
N GLU A 194 1.33 24.38 -2.89
CA GLU A 194 0.94 24.02 -1.53
C GLU A 194 1.70 22.77 -1.09
N LYS A 195 2.17 22.79 0.15
CA LYS A 195 2.94 21.68 0.73
C LYS A 195 2.00 20.52 1.05
N GLN A 196 2.24 19.40 0.40
CA GLN A 196 1.53 18.14 0.63
C GLN A 196 2.43 17.16 1.38
N TYR A 197 1.84 16.29 2.19
CA TYR A 197 2.56 15.28 2.95
C TYR A 197 2.31 13.89 2.36
N LEU A 198 3.36 13.07 2.35
CA LEU A 198 3.31 11.67 1.97
C LEU A 198 3.60 10.85 3.21
N SER A 199 2.69 9.97 3.63
CA SER A 199 2.82 9.20 4.86
C SER A 199 2.11 7.87 4.70
N TYR A 200 2.83 6.80 4.37
CA TYR A 200 2.22 5.49 4.17
C TYR A 200 3.16 4.33 4.50
N VAL A 201 2.56 3.18 4.81
CA VAL A 201 3.21 1.87 4.78
C VAL A 201 2.50 1.01 3.74
N ASN A 202 3.27 0.37 2.88
CA ASN A 202 2.77 -0.57 1.87
C ASN A 202 3.50 -1.91 1.99
N VAL A 203 2.77 -3.01 1.96
CA VAL A 203 3.29 -4.38 1.91
C VAL A 203 2.61 -5.11 0.77
N GLY A 204 3.35 -5.51 -0.26
CA GLY A 204 2.73 -6.13 -1.44
C GLY A 204 3.65 -6.99 -2.30
N VAL A 205 3.04 -7.76 -3.20
CA VAL A 205 3.73 -8.60 -4.19
C VAL A 205 4.06 -7.77 -5.42
N SER A 206 5.33 -7.44 -5.61
CA SER A 206 5.76 -6.45 -6.63
C SER A 206 5.31 -6.82 -8.05
N GLY A 207 5.29 -8.11 -8.40
CA GLY A 207 4.88 -8.57 -9.74
C GLY A 207 3.37 -8.58 -9.97
N ILE A 208 2.54 -8.73 -8.92
CA ILE A 208 1.08 -8.77 -9.07
C ILE A 208 0.53 -7.34 -9.17
N THR A 209 1.09 -6.40 -8.41
CA THR A 209 0.66 -4.99 -8.46
C THR A 209 0.79 -4.41 -9.87
N SER A 210 1.86 -4.73 -10.61
CA SER A 210 2.00 -4.30 -12.01
C SER A 210 0.95 -4.92 -12.94
N VAL A 211 0.65 -6.21 -12.76
CA VAL A 211 -0.40 -6.90 -13.54
C VAL A 211 -1.77 -6.25 -13.32
N ILE A 212 -2.11 -5.91 -12.07
CA ILE A 212 -3.35 -5.22 -11.73
C ILE A 212 -3.40 -3.84 -12.40
N MET A 213 -2.31 -3.07 -12.31
CA MET A 213 -2.24 -1.72 -12.89
C MET A 213 -2.38 -1.72 -14.42
N ASP A 214 -1.75 -2.67 -15.10
CA ASP A 214 -1.80 -2.78 -16.56
C ASP A 214 -3.17 -3.25 -17.04
N CYS A 215 -3.77 -4.21 -16.35
CA CYS A 215 -5.14 -4.66 -16.58
C CYS A 215 -6.14 -3.50 -16.40
N ASP A 216 -6.04 -2.76 -15.30
CA ASP A 216 -6.90 -1.61 -15.00
C ASP A 216 -6.73 -0.49 -16.04
N ARG A 217 -5.52 -0.26 -16.55
CA ARG A 217 -5.25 0.67 -17.66
C ARG A 217 -5.95 0.22 -18.94
N ALA A 218 -5.82 -1.04 -19.32
CA ALA A 218 -6.47 -1.59 -20.50
C ALA A 218 -8.00 -1.48 -20.43
N GLU A 219 -8.59 -1.74 -19.26
CA GLU A 219 -10.05 -1.61 -19.05
C GLU A 219 -10.52 -0.15 -19.13
N ARG A 220 -9.74 0.80 -18.59
CA ARG A 220 -10.01 2.25 -18.77
C ARG A 220 -10.03 2.66 -20.23
N GLU A 221 -9.06 2.19 -21.01
CA GLU A 221 -8.98 2.50 -22.43
C GLU A 221 -10.19 1.95 -23.20
N LYS A 222 -10.62 0.73 -22.89
CA LYS A 222 -11.84 0.13 -23.48
C LYS A 222 -13.08 0.95 -23.12
N GLN A 223 -13.23 1.34 -21.86
CA GLN A 223 -14.36 2.14 -21.40
C GLN A 223 -14.40 3.51 -22.09
N LYS A 224 -13.24 4.18 -22.20
CA LYS A 224 -13.13 5.45 -22.91
C LYS A 224 -13.58 5.32 -24.36
N LYS A 225 -13.11 4.29 -25.08
CA LYS A 225 -13.53 4.03 -26.47
C LYS A 225 -15.04 3.83 -26.59
N ARG A 226 -15.66 3.04 -25.69
CA ARG A 226 -17.12 2.84 -25.66
C ARG A 226 -17.87 4.15 -25.44
N GLN A 227 -17.43 4.97 -24.48
CA GLN A 227 -18.04 6.27 -24.21
C GLN A 227 -17.92 7.23 -25.40
N ASP A 228 -16.78 7.23 -26.09
CA ASP A 228 -16.55 8.06 -27.27
C ASP A 228 -17.41 7.59 -28.47
N GLU A 229 -17.57 6.28 -28.66
CA GLU A 229 -18.47 5.70 -29.67
C GLU A 229 -19.94 6.04 -29.40
N GLU A 230 -20.40 5.93 -28.15
CA GLU A 230 -21.75 6.32 -27.74
C GLU A 230 -22.02 7.81 -27.96
N LYS A 231 -21.05 8.68 -27.65
CA LYS A 231 -21.15 10.12 -27.92
C LYS A 231 -21.23 10.40 -29.42
N ARG A 232 -20.43 9.72 -30.24
CA ARG A 232 -20.45 9.87 -31.70
C ARG A 232 -21.81 9.46 -32.29
N LYS A 233 -22.39 8.35 -31.84
CA LYS A 233 -23.74 7.92 -32.26
C LYS A 233 -24.78 8.99 -31.95
N LYS A 234 -24.78 9.51 -30.72
CA LYS A 234 -25.71 10.59 -30.31
C LYS A 234 -25.55 11.89 -31.12
N LEU A 235 -24.32 12.21 -31.55
CA LEU A 235 -24.07 13.40 -32.37
C LEU A 235 -24.44 13.20 -33.85
N GLY A 236 -24.42 11.97 -34.36
CA GLY A 236 -24.85 11.66 -35.73
C GLY A 236 -26.36 11.56 -35.92
N GLU A 237 -27.13 11.56 -34.83
CA GLU A 237 -28.60 11.58 -34.81
C GLU A 237 -29.19 13.01 -34.70
N LEU A 238 -28.33 14.04 -34.60
CA LEU A 238 -28.67 15.47 -34.63
C LEU A 238 -28.57 16.04 -36.04
#